data_AF-A0A4Q8TBR9-F1
#
_entry.id   AF-A0A4Q8TBR9-F1
#
_cell.length_a   1.000
_cell.length_b   1.000
_cell.length_c   1.000
_cell.angle_alpha   90.00
_cell.angle_beta   90.00
_cell.angle_gamma   90.00
#
_symmetry.space_group_name_H-M   'P 1'
#
loop_
_entity.id
_entity.type
_entity.pdbx_description
1 polymer ?
#
loop_
_entity_poly.entity_id
_entity_poly.type
_entity_poly.pdbx_seq_one_letter_code
_entity_poly.pdbx_strand_id
1 'polypeptide(L)'
;MYEGAVQELIDELGRLPGIGPKSAQRIAFHILDADSEDMTRLAASIQLVKEKVKFCEICFNISEQERCAICRDERRDGTKICIVEESKDVMAIERTRAFGGKYHVLGGSINPLAGIGPEQLHIRELVTRLADESITELILATDPNLEGEATAVYLVRALAPLGIRITRLASGLPVGGDLEYADEVTLARAFEGRRTAGSNSAAARRNDAPTSAPARNDEAEEDKAPASSSAEPRLFRAVNPDQAPADEASRPSHPVVPPMDDHRSR
;
A
#
# COMPACT_ATOMS: atom_id res chain seq x y z
N MET A 1 -23.44 -40.35 3.26
CA MET A 1 -23.98 -38.99 3.43
C MET A 1 -24.48 -38.91 4.86
N TYR A 2 -24.35 -37.78 5.53
CA TYR A 2 -25.07 -37.55 6.78
C TYR A 2 -26.43 -36.91 6.45
N GLU A 3 -27.38 -36.97 7.36
CA GLU A 3 -28.73 -36.41 7.17
C GLU A 3 -29.06 -35.43 8.30
N GLY A 4 -29.82 -34.38 7.97
CA GLY A 4 -30.17 -33.30 8.89
C GLY A 4 -28.95 -32.51 9.41
N ALA A 5 -29.07 -32.01 10.64
CA ALA A 5 -28.17 -31.02 11.25
C ALA A 5 -26.67 -31.37 11.22
N VAL A 6 -26.29 -32.65 11.20
CA VAL A 6 -24.87 -33.06 11.08
C VAL A 6 -24.30 -32.71 9.71
N GLN A 7 -25.06 -32.87 8.63
CA GLN A 7 -24.62 -32.50 7.29
C GLN A 7 -24.59 -30.97 7.11
N GLU A 8 -25.61 -30.28 7.61
CA GLU A 8 -25.69 -28.80 7.59
C GLU A 8 -24.48 -28.17 8.31
N LEU A 9 -24.12 -28.68 9.50
CA LEU A 9 -22.95 -28.22 10.25
C LEU A 9 -21.63 -28.48 9.50
N ILE A 10 -21.50 -29.62 8.81
CA ILE A 10 -20.33 -29.94 7.98
C ILE A 10 -20.23 -28.98 6.80
N ASP A 11 -21.34 -28.66 6.15
CA ASP A 11 -21.37 -27.82 4.95
C ASP A 11 -21.09 -26.34 5.28
N GLU A 12 -21.59 -25.82 6.40
CA GLU A 12 -21.26 -24.46 6.87
C GLU A 12 -19.81 -24.36 7.40
N LEU A 13 -19.32 -25.35 8.16
CA LEU A 13 -17.90 -25.41 8.56
C LEU A 13 -16.97 -25.50 7.34
N GLY A 14 -17.38 -26.22 6.29
CA GLY A 14 -16.64 -26.36 5.03
C GLY A 14 -16.54 -25.10 4.17
N ARG A 15 -17.30 -24.03 4.49
CA ARG A 15 -17.18 -22.71 3.86
C ARG A 15 -16.10 -21.83 4.50
N LEU A 16 -15.58 -22.19 5.67
CA LEU A 16 -14.58 -21.40 6.37
C LEU A 16 -13.18 -21.56 5.74
N PRO A 17 -12.41 -20.48 5.58
CA PRO A 17 -11.10 -20.54 4.94
C PRO A 17 -10.16 -21.49 5.71
N GLY A 18 -9.55 -22.44 4.98
CA GLY A 18 -8.67 -23.47 5.53
C GLY A 18 -9.37 -24.75 6.03
N ILE A 19 -10.71 -24.79 6.09
CA ILE A 19 -11.45 -25.98 6.56
C ILE A 19 -11.98 -26.80 5.37
N GLY A 20 -11.16 -27.75 4.89
CA GLY A 20 -11.62 -28.74 3.90
C GLY A 20 -12.65 -29.74 4.46
N PRO A 21 -13.41 -30.47 3.63
CA PRO A 21 -14.54 -31.30 4.07
C PRO A 21 -14.21 -32.34 5.16
N LYS A 22 -13.02 -32.96 5.11
CA LYS A 22 -12.55 -33.90 6.15
C LYS A 22 -12.31 -33.21 7.51
N SER A 23 -11.86 -31.95 7.49
CA SER A 23 -11.68 -31.14 8.70
C SER A 23 -13.03 -30.69 9.25
N ALA A 24 -13.95 -30.26 8.39
CA ALA A 24 -15.32 -29.90 8.77
C ALA A 24 -16.04 -31.08 9.43
N GLN A 25 -15.99 -32.27 8.82
CA GLN A 25 -16.50 -33.52 9.41
C GLN A 25 -15.90 -33.81 10.78
N ARG A 26 -14.57 -33.73 10.94
CA ARG A 26 -13.92 -33.97 12.24
C ARG A 26 -14.36 -32.97 13.31
N ILE A 27 -14.57 -31.70 12.95
CA ILE A 27 -15.04 -30.65 13.86
C ILE A 27 -16.52 -30.87 14.22
N ALA A 28 -17.37 -31.24 13.26
CA ALA A 28 -18.78 -31.53 13.52
C ALA A 28 -18.98 -32.71 14.47
N PHE A 29 -18.18 -33.78 14.36
CA PHE A 29 -18.21 -34.88 15.33
C PHE A 29 -17.65 -34.47 16.71
N HIS A 30 -16.60 -33.64 16.77
CA HIS A 30 -16.15 -33.09 18.05
C HIS A 30 -17.23 -32.23 18.74
N ILE A 31 -18.01 -31.45 17.98
CA ILE A 31 -19.15 -30.67 18.49
C ILE A 31 -20.28 -31.58 18.99
N LEU A 32 -20.49 -32.74 18.37
CA LEU A 32 -21.49 -33.74 18.78
C LEU A 32 -21.10 -34.48 20.07
N ASP A 33 -19.81 -34.76 20.26
CA ASP A 33 -19.26 -35.50 21.40
C ASP A 33 -18.96 -34.59 22.63
N ALA A 34 -19.06 -33.26 22.50
CA ALA A 34 -18.70 -32.29 23.53
C ALA A 34 -19.89 -31.84 24.41
N ASP A 35 -19.57 -31.33 25.60
CA ASP A 35 -20.58 -30.83 26.55
C ASP A 35 -21.40 -29.66 25.97
N SER A 36 -22.72 -29.72 26.20
CA SER A 36 -23.67 -28.77 25.62
C SER A 36 -23.50 -27.33 26.12
N GLU A 37 -22.98 -27.13 27.33
CA GLU A 37 -22.62 -25.81 27.85
C GLU A 37 -21.48 -25.18 27.04
N ASP A 38 -20.43 -25.96 26.72
CA ASP A 38 -19.28 -25.48 25.94
C ASP A 38 -19.67 -25.18 24.49
N MET A 39 -20.52 -25.99 23.87
CA MET A 39 -21.03 -25.72 22.54
C MET A 39 -21.98 -24.51 22.50
N THR A 40 -22.75 -24.29 23.57
CA THR A 40 -23.56 -23.07 23.75
C THR A 40 -22.69 -21.82 23.87
N ARG A 41 -21.61 -21.90 24.68
CA ARG A 41 -20.60 -20.82 24.82
C ARG A 41 -19.90 -20.51 23.50
N LEU A 42 -19.57 -21.53 22.70
CA LEU A 42 -18.96 -21.36 21.38
C LEU A 42 -19.91 -20.67 20.39
N ALA A 43 -21.17 -21.15 20.28
CA ALA A 43 -22.18 -20.55 19.41
C ALA A 43 -22.45 -19.07 19.78
N ALA A 44 -22.63 -18.78 21.06
CA ALA A 44 -22.80 -17.42 21.57
C ALA A 44 -21.58 -16.52 21.26
N SER A 45 -20.36 -17.06 21.31
CA SER A 45 -19.14 -16.30 20.98
C SER A 45 -19.08 -15.91 19.49
N ILE A 46 -19.54 -16.78 18.58
CA ILE A 46 -19.61 -16.49 17.14
C ILE A 46 -20.64 -15.38 16.85
N GLN A 47 -21.81 -15.45 17.50
CA GLN A 47 -22.84 -14.41 17.41
C GLN A 47 -22.35 -13.07 17.96
N LEU A 48 -21.75 -13.07 19.16
CA LEU A 48 -21.22 -11.89 19.84
C LEU A 48 -20.22 -11.10 18.98
N VAL A 49 -19.34 -11.79 18.24
CA VAL A 49 -18.40 -11.16 17.31
C VAL A 49 -19.17 -10.46 16.17
N LYS A 50 -20.18 -11.09 15.57
CA LYS A 50 -20.97 -10.49 14.48
C LYS A 50 -21.87 -9.34 14.93
N GLU A 51 -22.32 -9.34 16.18
CA GLU A 51 -23.16 -8.27 16.74
C GLU A 51 -22.36 -7.04 17.19
N LYS A 52 -21.22 -7.27 17.88
CA LYS A 52 -20.47 -6.20 18.55
C LYS A 52 -19.29 -5.66 17.76
N VAL A 53 -18.60 -6.48 16.97
CA VAL A 53 -17.39 -6.04 16.28
C VAL A 53 -17.74 -5.18 15.07
N LYS A 54 -17.21 -3.96 15.08
CA LYS A 54 -17.37 -2.93 14.05
C LYS A 54 -15.99 -2.41 13.64
N PHE A 55 -15.95 -1.67 12.54
CA PHE A 55 -14.76 -0.94 12.12
C PHE A 55 -14.75 0.46 12.74
N CYS A 56 -13.56 0.91 13.17
CA CYS A 56 -13.39 2.24 13.73
C CYS A 56 -13.52 3.34 12.67
N GLU A 57 -14.35 4.35 12.94
CA GLU A 57 -14.69 5.45 12.03
C GLU A 57 -13.49 6.28 11.53
N ILE A 58 -12.34 6.22 12.22
CA ILE A 58 -11.15 7.03 11.92
C ILE A 58 -10.05 6.21 11.22
N CYS A 59 -10.00 4.89 11.44
CA CYS A 59 -8.86 4.07 11.04
C CYS A 59 -9.19 2.67 10.55
N PHE A 60 -10.48 2.30 10.51
CA PHE A 60 -11.00 1.02 10.03
C PHE A 60 -10.43 -0.24 10.72
N ASN A 61 -9.73 -0.07 11.86
CA ASN A 61 -9.36 -1.17 12.74
C ASN A 61 -10.58 -1.66 13.54
N ILE A 62 -10.62 -2.97 13.79
CA ILE A 62 -11.63 -3.69 14.57
C ILE A 62 -11.81 -3.12 15.99
N SER A 63 -13.06 -2.94 16.44
CA SER A 63 -13.39 -2.64 17.84
C SER A 63 -14.87 -2.89 18.19
N GLU A 64 -15.18 -2.95 19.49
CA GLU A 64 -16.57 -2.94 20.01
C GLU A 64 -17.15 -1.51 20.19
N GLN A 65 -16.39 -0.47 19.80
CA GLN A 65 -16.75 0.95 19.95
C GLN A 65 -16.43 1.72 18.66
N GLU A 66 -17.15 2.81 18.41
CA GLU A 66 -17.01 3.72 17.25
C GLU A 66 -15.56 4.14 16.97
N ARG A 67 -14.81 4.41 18.04
CA ARG A 67 -13.37 4.73 18.01
C ARG A 67 -12.60 3.60 18.68
N CYS A 68 -11.66 2.94 17.99
CA CYS A 68 -10.88 1.84 18.56
C CYS A 68 -9.94 2.32 19.69
N ALA A 69 -9.48 1.40 20.54
CA ALA A 69 -8.64 1.72 21.70
C ALA A 69 -7.38 2.54 21.33
N ILE A 70 -6.78 2.27 20.16
CA ILE A 70 -5.60 3.00 19.65
C ILE A 70 -5.94 4.45 19.28
N CYS A 71 -7.12 4.70 18.68
CA CYS A 71 -7.57 6.05 18.35
C CYS A 71 -8.04 6.87 19.56
N ARG A 72 -8.39 6.20 20.67
CA ARG A 72 -8.77 6.83 21.94
C ARG A 72 -7.59 7.09 22.89
N ASP A 73 -6.40 6.53 22.62
CA ASP A 73 -5.24 6.69 23.49
C ASP A 73 -4.47 7.99 23.17
N GLU A 74 -4.64 9.00 24.03
CA GLU A 74 -4.02 10.32 23.90
C GLU A 74 -2.49 10.28 24.04
N ARG A 75 -1.92 9.19 24.59
CA ARG A 75 -0.46 9.02 24.75
C ARG A 75 0.23 8.61 23.45
N ARG A 76 -0.52 8.36 22.37
CA ARG A 76 0.00 7.95 21.06
C ARG A 76 0.23 9.14 20.14
N ASP A 77 1.35 9.08 19.43
CA ASP A 77 1.76 10.10 18.48
C ASP A 77 0.70 10.28 17.38
N GLY A 78 0.01 11.43 17.43
CA GLY A 78 -1.00 11.79 16.43
C GLY A 78 -0.40 12.16 15.08
N THR A 79 0.87 12.58 15.06
CA THR A 79 1.55 13.11 13.88
C THR A 79 2.00 12.02 12.91
N LYS A 80 1.80 10.74 13.27
CA LYS A 80 2.29 9.57 12.53
C LYS A 80 1.19 8.55 12.28
N ILE A 81 1.02 8.19 11.01
CA ILE A 81 0.02 7.20 10.58
C ILE A 81 0.70 6.03 9.87
N CYS A 82 0.55 4.83 10.43
CA CYS A 82 0.95 3.58 9.80
C CYS A 82 -0.21 2.98 8.98
N ILE A 83 0.00 2.77 7.69
CA ILE A 83 -0.98 2.22 6.73
C ILE A 83 -0.76 0.72 6.59
N VAL A 84 -1.79 -0.06 6.85
CA VAL A 84 -1.80 -1.52 6.71
C VAL A 84 -2.97 -2.00 5.87
N GLU A 85 -2.92 -3.22 5.35
CA GLU A 85 -4.01 -3.79 4.55
C GLU A 85 -5.18 -4.21 5.43
N GLU A 86 -4.92 -4.98 6.50
CA GLU A 86 -5.93 -5.58 7.37
C GLU A 86 -5.73 -5.27 8.86
N SER A 87 -6.81 -5.45 9.65
CA SER A 87 -6.76 -5.29 11.13
C SER A 87 -5.82 -6.31 11.82
N LYS A 88 -5.52 -7.45 11.18
CA LYS A 88 -4.56 -8.45 11.70
C LYS A 88 -3.12 -7.89 11.75
N ASP A 89 -2.79 -6.97 10.85
CA ASP A 89 -1.44 -6.43 10.67
C ASP A 89 -1.15 -5.37 11.74
N VAL A 90 -2.17 -4.61 12.14
CA VAL A 90 -2.13 -3.78 13.35
C VAL A 90 -1.71 -4.62 14.56
N MET A 91 -2.30 -5.81 14.74
CA MET A 91 -1.95 -6.73 15.82
C MET A 91 -0.58 -7.42 15.64
N ALA A 92 -0.02 -7.45 14.43
CA ALA A 92 1.37 -7.85 14.22
C ALA A 92 2.34 -6.75 14.68
N ILE A 93 2.13 -5.51 14.26
CA ILE A 93 2.98 -4.37 14.59
C ILE A 93 2.89 -4.03 16.09
N GLU A 94 1.69 -4.01 16.68
CA GLU A 94 1.49 -3.74 18.12
C GLU A 94 2.24 -4.73 19.02
N ARG A 95 2.35 -6.02 18.63
CA ARG A 95 3.12 -7.01 19.39
C ARG A 95 4.61 -6.70 19.48
N THR A 96 5.17 -5.94 18.53
CA THR A 96 6.57 -5.48 18.59
C THR A 96 6.80 -4.39 19.64
N ARG A 97 5.75 -3.63 20.00
CA ARG A 97 5.81 -2.39 20.79
C ARG A 97 6.76 -1.31 20.25
N ALA A 98 7.23 -1.43 19.01
CA ALA A 98 8.20 -0.53 18.39
C ALA A 98 7.57 0.73 17.75
N PHE A 99 6.26 0.72 17.51
CA PHE A 99 5.52 1.85 16.94
C PHE A 99 4.54 2.45 17.97
N GLY A 100 4.67 3.75 18.22
CA GLY A 100 3.84 4.50 19.18
C GLY A 100 2.81 5.45 18.55
N GLY A 101 2.65 5.43 17.22
CA GLY A 101 1.71 6.28 16.50
C GLY A 101 0.31 5.66 16.36
N LYS A 102 -0.45 6.15 15.38
CA LYS A 102 -1.80 5.69 15.04
C LYS A 102 -1.78 4.91 13.72
N TYR A 103 -2.79 4.09 13.45
CA TYR A 103 -2.90 3.31 12.22
C TYR A 103 -3.97 3.84 11.28
N HIS A 104 -4.03 3.31 10.07
CA HIS A 104 -5.19 3.28 9.18
C HIS A 104 -5.17 1.95 8.41
N VAL A 105 -6.30 1.25 8.41
CA VAL A 105 -6.50 -0.04 7.73
C VAL A 105 -7.17 0.23 6.39
N LEU A 106 -6.63 -0.31 5.29
CA LEU A 106 -7.17 -0.10 3.95
C LEU A 106 -8.39 -0.97 3.64
N GLY A 107 -8.51 -2.13 4.28
CA GLY A 107 -9.53 -3.15 3.95
C GLY A 107 -9.04 -4.20 2.94
N GLY A 108 -7.73 -4.27 2.70
CA GLY A 108 -7.07 -5.10 1.69
C GLY A 108 -6.05 -4.31 0.86
N SER A 109 -5.66 -4.88 -0.28
CA SER A 109 -4.77 -4.29 -1.29
C SER A 109 -5.43 -4.25 -2.67
N ILE A 110 -4.88 -3.41 -3.54
CA ILE A 110 -5.34 -3.25 -4.93
C ILE A 110 -4.98 -4.53 -5.71
N ASN A 111 -6.00 -5.27 -6.14
CA ASN A 111 -5.85 -6.52 -6.88
C ASN A 111 -6.70 -6.48 -8.17
N PRO A 112 -6.10 -6.09 -9.31
CA PRO A 112 -6.81 -6.01 -10.59
C PRO A 112 -7.35 -7.36 -11.10
N LEU A 113 -6.75 -8.49 -10.70
CA LEU A 113 -7.20 -9.83 -11.08
C LEU A 113 -8.47 -10.26 -10.33
N ALA A 114 -8.63 -9.79 -9.09
CA ALA A 114 -9.83 -9.93 -8.29
C ALA A 114 -10.88 -8.82 -8.56
N GLY A 115 -10.56 -7.83 -9.41
CA GLY A 115 -11.40 -6.67 -9.67
C GLY A 115 -11.41 -5.61 -8.55
N ILE A 116 -10.48 -5.69 -7.59
CA ILE A 116 -10.41 -4.80 -6.43
C ILE A 116 -9.59 -3.56 -6.78
N GLY A 117 -10.26 -2.43 -6.99
CA GLY A 117 -9.67 -1.12 -7.23
C GLY A 117 -9.53 -0.26 -5.96
N PRO A 118 -8.83 0.89 -6.05
CA PRO A 118 -8.62 1.79 -4.91
C PRO A 118 -9.91 2.37 -4.33
N GLU A 119 -11.00 2.42 -5.10
CA GLU A 119 -12.34 2.85 -4.68
C GLU A 119 -13.08 1.84 -3.78
N GLN A 120 -12.59 0.60 -3.72
CA GLN A 120 -13.09 -0.45 -2.81
C GLN A 120 -12.31 -0.51 -1.48
N LEU A 121 -11.28 0.34 -1.34
CA LEU A 121 -10.42 0.44 -0.15
C LEU A 121 -10.66 1.79 0.54
N HIS A 122 -10.33 1.89 1.83
CA HIS A 122 -10.51 3.09 2.67
C HIS A 122 -9.50 4.23 2.38
N ILE A 123 -9.06 4.36 1.12
CA ILE A 123 -8.07 5.35 0.67
C ILE A 123 -8.67 6.75 0.63
N ARG A 124 -9.96 6.90 0.30
CA ARG A 124 -10.65 8.20 0.31
C ARG A 124 -10.68 8.79 1.72
N GLU A 125 -11.01 7.96 2.71
CA GLU A 125 -11.09 8.33 4.12
C GLU A 125 -9.70 8.61 4.71
N LEU A 126 -8.66 7.92 4.21
CA LEU A 126 -7.27 8.28 4.48
C LEU A 126 -6.95 9.70 3.95
N VAL A 127 -7.31 10.04 2.70
CA VAL A 127 -7.09 11.38 2.14
C VAL A 127 -7.82 12.45 2.97
N THR A 128 -9.08 12.21 3.36
CA THR A 128 -9.82 13.12 4.24
C THR A 128 -9.13 13.32 5.60
N ARG A 129 -8.58 12.24 6.18
CA ARG A 129 -7.86 12.29 7.44
C ARG A 129 -6.49 12.97 7.33
N LEU A 130 -5.84 12.92 6.16
CA LEU A 130 -4.56 13.58 5.87
C LEU A 130 -4.71 15.09 5.58
N ALA A 131 -5.92 15.65 5.65
CA ALA A 131 -6.15 17.10 5.62
C ALA A 131 -5.80 17.80 6.96
N ASP A 132 -5.49 17.03 8.02
CA ASP A 132 -4.98 17.55 9.29
C ASP A 132 -3.47 17.79 9.19
N GLU A 133 -3.06 19.07 9.14
CA GLU A 133 -1.66 19.52 9.01
C GLU A 133 -0.74 19.06 10.17
N SER A 134 -1.29 18.53 11.26
CA SER A 134 -0.47 17.93 12.33
C SER A 134 0.16 16.59 11.93
N ILE A 135 -0.27 15.96 10.84
CA ILE A 135 0.27 14.68 10.36
C ILE A 135 1.54 14.91 9.54
N THR A 136 2.69 14.57 10.13
CA THR A 136 4.02 14.80 9.55
C THR A 136 4.57 13.58 8.80
N GLU A 137 4.18 12.36 9.18
CA GLU A 137 4.77 11.12 8.65
C GLU A 137 3.71 10.04 8.36
N LEU A 138 3.79 9.48 7.15
CA LEU A 138 3.02 8.33 6.70
C LEU A 138 3.98 7.13 6.57
N ILE A 139 3.61 5.98 7.14
CA ILE A 139 4.42 4.75 7.10
C ILE A 139 3.63 3.66 6.38
N LEU A 140 4.08 3.29 5.18
CA LEU A 140 3.47 2.24 4.36
C LEU A 140 3.93 0.86 4.82
N ALA A 141 3.03 0.13 5.47
CA ALA A 141 3.17 -1.22 6.00
C ALA A 141 2.16 -2.19 5.34
N THR A 142 1.88 -1.99 4.04
CA THR A 142 1.32 -3.03 3.16
C THR A 142 2.32 -4.18 2.99
N ASP A 143 1.87 -5.36 2.58
CA ASP A 143 2.72 -6.54 2.45
C ASP A 143 3.82 -6.36 1.38
N PRO A 144 4.93 -7.12 1.46
CA PRO A 144 6.03 -7.06 0.49
C PRO A 144 5.77 -7.87 -0.81
N ASN A 145 4.51 -8.26 -1.04
CA ASN A 145 4.01 -9.02 -2.20
C ASN A 145 3.66 -8.09 -3.39
N LEU A 146 3.10 -8.63 -4.47
CA LEU A 146 2.83 -7.86 -5.70
C LEU A 146 1.74 -6.81 -5.49
N GLU A 147 0.65 -7.19 -4.83
CA GLU A 147 -0.54 -6.39 -4.56
C GLU A 147 -0.24 -5.26 -3.55
N GLY A 148 0.49 -5.58 -2.48
CA GLY A 148 0.91 -4.66 -1.43
C GLY A 148 1.96 -3.65 -1.90
N GLU A 149 2.88 -4.04 -2.79
CA GLU A 149 3.79 -3.09 -3.47
C GLU A 149 3.07 -2.22 -4.50
N ALA A 150 2.15 -2.79 -5.30
CA ALA A 150 1.32 -2.01 -6.22
C ALA A 150 0.48 -0.96 -5.46
N THR A 151 -0.08 -1.36 -4.31
CA THR A 151 -0.82 -0.47 -3.39
C THR A 151 0.09 0.60 -2.79
N ALA A 152 1.31 0.26 -2.38
CA ALA A 152 2.28 1.24 -1.87
C ALA A 152 2.67 2.27 -2.95
N VAL A 153 2.98 1.84 -4.18
CA VAL A 153 3.31 2.73 -5.31
C VAL A 153 2.12 3.61 -5.70
N TYR A 154 0.89 3.08 -5.64
CA TYR A 154 -0.32 3.88 -5.84
C TYR A 154 -0.46 4.97 -4.77
N LEU A 155 -0.34 4.61 -3.48
CA LEU A 155 -0.46 5.56 -2.36
C LEU A 155 0.61 6.65 -2.41
N VAL A 156 1.86 6.32 -2.73
CA VAL A 156 2.94 7.33 -2.91
C VAL A 156 2.55 8.34 -3.98
N ARG A 157 2.02 7.89 -5.12
CA ARG A 157 1.63 8.78 -6.24
C ARG A 157 0.39 9.60 -5.92
N ALA A 158 -0.62 9.00 -5.28
CA ALA A 158 -1.88 9.67 -4.94
C ALA A 158 -1.70 10.73 -3.84
N LEU A 159 -0.80 10.51 -2.89
CA LEU A 159 -0.61 11.36 -1.71
C LEU A 159 0.55 12.36 -1.84
N ALA A 160 1.43 12.22 -2.84
CA ALA A 160 2.51 13.17 -3.11
C ALA A 160 2.09 14.66 -3.17
N PRO A 161 0.91 15.05 -3.71
CA PRO A 161 0.47 16.45 -3.72
C PRO A 161 0.24 17.06 -2.32
N LEU A 162 0.10 16.24 -1.27
CA LEU A 162 -0.10 16.70 0.11
C LEU A 162 1.21 17.10 0.82
N GLY A 163 2.38 16.80 0.24
CA GLY A 163 3.69 17.15 0.82
C GLY A 163 4.10 16.37 2.09
N ILE A 164 3.25 15.49 2.61
CA ILE A 164 3.49 14.68 3.80
C ILE A 164 4.67 13.72 3.58
N ARG A 165 5.51 13.49 4.60
CA ARG A 165 6.66 12.59 4.49
C ARG A 165 6.20 11.12 4.46
N ILE A 166 6.17 10.53 3.27
CA ILE A 166 5.87 9.10 3.09
C ILE A 166 7.14 8.25 3.25
N THR A 167 7.01 7.15 3.98
CA THR A 167 8.05 6.14 4.22
C THR A 167 7.48 4.73 3.98
N ARG A 168 8.33 3.73 3.81
CA ARG A 168 7.98 2.30 3.67
C ARG A 168 8.67 1.53 4.79
N LEU A 169 8.09 0.42 5.25
CA LEU A 169 8.83 -0.54 6.08
C LEU A 169 10.07 -1.07 5.33
N ALA A 170 11.11 -1.45 6.08
CA ALA A 170 12.35 -1.94 5.50
C ALA A 170 12.21 -3.39 5.01
N SER A 171 12.38 -3.61 3.71
CA SER A 171 12.45 -4.95 3.10
C SER A 171 13.85 -5.54 3.26
N GLY A 172 13.94 -6.84 3.55
CA GLY A 172 15.20 -7.55 3.70
C GLY A 172 15.07 -8.84 4.50
N LEU A 173 16.21 -9.33 5.00
CA LEU A 173 16.35 -10.65 5.64
C LEU A 173 15.73 -10.71 7.04
N PRO A 174 15.09 -11.83 7.42
CA PRO A 174 14.61 -12.05 8.79
C PRO A 174 15.76 -12.24 9.78
N VAL A 175 15.59 -11.76 11.01
CA VAL A 175 16.59 -11.96 12.08
C VAL A 175 16.63 -13.44 12.47
N GLY A 176 17.81 -14.05 12.36
CA GLY A 176 18.02 -15.47 12.69
C GLY A 176 17.74 -16.45 11.56
N GLY A 177 17.54 -15.98 10.33
CA GLY A 177 17.56 -16.83 9.13
C GLY A 177 18.96 -16.88 8.48
N ASP A 178 19.31 -18.02 7.90
CA ASP A 178 20.55 -18.21 7.15
C ASP A 178 20.44 -17.70 5.71
N LEU A 179 21.54 -17.16 5.16
CA LEU A 179 21.59 -16.63 3.79
C LEU A 179 21.34 -17.68 2.71
N GLU A 180 21.61 -18.97 3.00
CA GLU A 180 21.36 -20.11 2.10
C GLU A 180 19.86 -20.32 1.81
N TYR A 181 18.99 -19.91 2.73
CA TYR A 181 17.54 -20.11 2.65
C TYR A 181 16.76 -18.83 2.33
N ALA A 182 17.46 -17.74 2.00
CA ALA A 182 16.86 -16.51 1.53
C ALA A 182 16.67 -16.53 0.00
N ASP A 183 15.52 -16.07 -0.48
CA ASP A 183 15.26 -15.97 -1.92
C ASP A 183 16.05 -14.81 -2.56
N GLU A 184 16.29 -14.92 -3.87
CA GLU A 184 17.08 -13.96 -4.66
C GLU A 184 16.52 -12.53 -4.61
N VAL A 185 15.19 -12.37 -4.50
CA VAL A 185 14.53 -11.05 -4.48
C VAL A 185 14.68 -10.39 -3.11
N THR A 186 14.54 -11.15 -2.02
CA THR A 186 14.84 -10.69 -0.66
C THR A 186 16.32 -10.35 -0.49
N LEU A 187 17.23 -11.15 -1.06
CA LEU A 187 18.66 -10.85 -1.08
C LEU A 187 18.97 -9.56 -1.87
N ALA A 188 18.38 -9.40 -3.06
CA ALA A 188 18.53 -8.16 -3.85
C ALA A 188 18.02 -6.92 -3.09
N ARG A 189 16.80 -7.00 -2.53
CA ARG A 189 16.21 -5.93 -1.68
C ARG A 189 17.09 -5.62 -0.46
N ALA A 190 17.70 -6.63 0.17
CA ALA A 190 18.61 -6.45 1.29
C ALA A 190 19.95 -5.79 0.88
N PHE A 191 20.46 -6.08 -0.33
CA PHE A 191 21.62 -5.38 -0.89
C PHE A 191 21.30 -3.93 -1.26
N GLU A 192 20.13 -3.64 -1.82
CA GLU A 192 19.67 -2.27 -2.11
C GLU A 192 19.52 -1.47 -0.81
N GLY A 193 18.81 -2.01 0.18
CA GLY A 193 18.57 -1.40 1.49
C GLY A 193 19.75 -1.43 2.47
N ARG A 194 20.95 -1.82 2.03
CA ARG A 194 22.12 -2.00 2.92
C ARG A 194 22.52 -0.69 3.62
N ARG A 195 22.69 -0.75 4.94
CA ARG A 195 23.04 0.42 5.78
C ARG A 195 24.51 0.37 6.19
N THR A 196 25.16 1.53 6.26
CA THR A 196 26.55 1.67 6.71
C THR A 196 26.68 1.23 8.18
N ALA A 197 27.40 0.14 8.43
CA ALA A 197 27.50 -0.48 9.75
C ALA A 197 28.41 0.26 10.76
N GLY A 198 29.15 1.29 10.35
CA GLY A 198 30.00 2.08 11.23
C GLY A 198 30.28 3.48 10.69
N SER A 199 30.21 4.49 11.56
CA SER A 199 30.57 5.86 11.21
C SER A 199 32.10 6.02 11.25
N ASN A 200 32.72 6.21 10.07
CA ASN A 200 34.14 6.56 10.00
C ASN A 200 34.33 8.05 10.35
N SER A 201 34.22 8.36 11.65
CA SER A 201 34.11 9.72 12.21
C SER A 201 35.33 10.63 12.02
N ALA A 202 36.39 10.13 11.37
CA ALA A 202 37.56 10.90 10.97
C ALA A 202 37.44 11.56 9.57
N ALA A 203 36.57 11.05 8.68
CA ALA A 203 36.56 11.48 7.27
C ALA A 203 35.84 12.84 7.04
N ALA A 204 34.77 13.13 7.77
CA ALA A 204 33.87 14.26 7.52
C ALA A 204 34.39 15.65 7.98
N ARG A 205 35.72 15.85 8.04
CA ARG A 205 36.37 17.13 8.44
C ARG A 205 37.55 17.54 7.56
N ARG A 206 37.77 16.87 6.42
CA ARG A 206 38.83 17.20 5.45
C ARG A 206 38.33 16.96 4.02
N ASN A 207 37.73 18.00 3.41
CA ASN A 207 37.92 18.41 2.01
C ASN A 207 36.92 19.52 1.59
N ASP A 208 36.88 20.62 2.36
CA ASP A 208 36.30 21.90 1.91
C ASP A 208 37.41 22.97 1.97
N ALA A 209 38.23 22.99 0.94
CA ALA A 209 39.27 24.00 0.72
C ALA A 209 39.43 24.22 -0.80
N PRO A 210 39.15 25.41 -1.35
CA PRO A 210 39.10 25.61 -2.79
C PRO A 210 40.50 25.79 -3.39
N THR A 211 40.97 24.82 -4.17
CA THR A 211 42.17 24.98 -5.01
C THR A 211 41.85 25.81 -6.25
N SER A 212 42.16 27.10 -6.21
CA SER A 212 41.91 28.05 -7.29
C SER A 212 43.13 28.32 -8.18
N ALA A 213 42.95 28.13 -9.49
CA ALA A 213 43.74 28.78 -10.56
C ALA A 213 45.21 28.27 -10.72
N PRO A 214 45.98 28.72 -11.75
CA PRO A 214 46.22 27.79 -12.86
C PRO A 214 47.69 27.68 -13.33
N ALA A 215 47.98 26.63 -14.10
CA ALA A 215 49.19 26.52 -14.92
C ALA A 215 48.86 26.87 -16.39
N ARG A 216 49.84 27.42 -17.12
CA ARG A 216 49.69 27.95 -18.48
C ARG A 216 51.04 27.85 -19.21
N ASN A 217 51.00 27.86 -20.54
CA ASN A 217 52.14 27.94 -21.48
C ASN A 217 53.02 26.66 -21.58
N ASP A 218 53.66 26.33 -22.71
CA ASP A 218 53.39 26.57 -24.16
C ASP A 218 54.36 25.68 -24.99
N GLU A 219 54.25 25.72 -26.33
CA GLU A 219 55.26 25.29 -27.35
C GLU A 219 55.53 23.77 -27.52
N ALA A 220 55.88 23.23 -28.70
CA ALA A 220 55.70 23.65 -30.11
C ALA A 220 56.01 22.49 -31.10
N GLU A 221 55.73 22.71 -32.40
CA GLU A 221 56.25 22.03 -33.61
C GLU A 221 56.02 20.52 -33.87
N GLU A 222 55.96 20.03 -35.13
CA GLU A 222 55.18 20.48 -36.31
C GLU A 222 55.11 19.36 -37.40
N ASP A 223 54.47 19.66 -38.54
CA ASP A 223 54.48 18.89 -39.82
C ASP A 223 53.70 17.53 -39.82
N LYS A 224 53.01 17.10 -40.89
CA LYS A 224 52.85 17.63 -42.26
C LYS A 224 51.50 17.20 -42.89
N ALA A 225 50.94 18.05 -43.75
CA ALA A 225 49.75 17.80 -44.61
C ALA A 225 50.18 17.57 -46.10
N PRO A 226 49.32 17.50 -47.15
CA PRO A 226 47.84 17.48 -47.28
C PRO A 226 47.31 16.23 -48.05
N ALA A 227 46.00 15.97 -48.23
CA ALA A 227 45.03 16.53 -49.21
C ALA A 227 43.86 15.49 -49.37
N SER A 228 42.65 15.72 -49.90
CA SER A 228 41.87 16.91 -50.35
C SER A 228 40.37 16.51 -50.57
N SER A 229 39.48 17.51 -50.73
CA SER A 229 38.07 17.42 -51.25
C SER A 229 37.00 16.66 -50.41
N SER A 230 35.71 17.04 -50.41
CA SER A 230 35.03 18.28 -50.86
C SER A 230 33.56 18.38 -50.37
N ALA A 231 33.05 19.61 -50.30
CA ALA A 231 31.64 20.01 -50.47
C ALA A 231 30.57 19.64 -49.40
N GLU A 232 30.41 20.55 -48.43
CA GLU A 232 29.11 21.04 -47.92
C GLU A 232 28.36 21.87 -49.02
N PRO A 233 27.09 22.39 -48.87
CA PRO A 233 26.39 22.73 -47.62
C PRO A 233 24.84 22.61 -47.51
N ARG A 234 24.34 22.71 -46.26
CA ARG A 234 23.09 23.38 -45.79
C ARG A 234 21.71 23.03 -46.38
N LEU A 235 20.76 22.80 -45.48
CA LEU A 235 19.63 23.74 -45.30
C LEU A 235 19.17 23.81 -43.83
N PHE A 236 18.77 24.99 -43.36
CA PHE A 236 18.30 25.24 -42.00
C PHE A 236 17.16 26.25 -42.06
N ARG A 237 15.95 25.93 -41.54
CA ARG A 237 14.90 26.92 -41.26
C ARG A 237 13.87 26.40 -40.25
N ALA A 238 13.36 27.30 -39.42
CA ALA A 238 12.24 27.12 -38.48
C ALA A 238 11.31 28.36 -38.58
N VAL A 239 10.33 28.50 -37.67
CA VAL A 239 9.46 29.70 -37.46
C VAL A 239 8.33 29.83 -38.52
N ASN A 240 7.02 29.97 -38.22
CA ASN A 240 6.22 29.77 -36.98
C ASN A 240 4.69 29.69 -37.35
N PRO A 241 3.69 29.81 -36.43
CA PRO A 241 2.27 29.51 -36.72
C PRO A 241 1.44 30.71 -37.26
N ASP A 242 0.11 30.63 -37.07
CA ASP A 242 -1.01 31.52 -37.43
C ASP A 242 -1.60 31.39 -38.85
N GLN A 243 -2.72 30.67 -38.94
CA GLN A 243 -3.97 31.14 -39.60
C GLN A 243 -5.18 30.23 -39.33
N ALA A 244 -6.30 30.82 -38.92
CA ALA A 244 -7.65 30.26 -38.96
C ALA A 244 -8.49 31.06 -39.99
N PRO A 245 -9.58 30.48 -40.54
CA PRO A 245 -10.95 30.74 -40.03
C PRO A 245 -11.70 29.41 -39.69
N ALA A 246 -12.80 29.34 -38.93
CA ALA A 246 -14.14 29.97 -39.06
C ALA A 246 -14.90 29.47 -40.32
N ASP A 247 -16.12 28.91 -40.29
CA ASP A 247 -17.13 28.67 -39.23
C ASP A 247 -17.71 27.22 -39.38
N GLU A 248 -18.87 26.71 -38.91
CA GLU A 248 -20.12 27.30 -38.38
C GLU A 248 -20.90 26.30 -37.46
N ALA A 249 -22.23 26.15 -37.61
CA ALA A 249 -23.16 25.40 -36.73
C ALA A 249 -23.14 23.85 -36.95
N SER A 250 -23.77 22.97 -36.14
CA SER A 250 -25.00 23.13 -35.34
C SER A 250 -25.15 22.16 -34.15
N ARG A 251 -25.59 22.69 -32.99
CA ARG A 251 -26.42 22.12 -31.88
C ARG A 251 -26.17 20.71 -31.29
N PRO A 252 -26.39 20.51 -29.96
CA PRO A 252 -26.18 19.24 -29.27
C PRO A 252 -27.42 18.31 -29.26
N SER A 253 -27.18 17.02 -29.04
CA SER A 253 -28.19 16.00 -28.72
C SER A 253 -28.08 15.51 -27.27
N HIS A 254 -29.11 15.75 -26.45
CA HIS A 254 -29.27 15.08 -25.16
C HIS A 254 -29.89 13.68 -25.36
N PRO A 255 -29.42 12.63 -24.67
CA PRO A 255 -30.21 11.44 -24.45
C PRO A 255 -31.32 11.73 -23.42
N VAL A 256 -32.57 11.38 -23.74
CA VAL A 256 -33.71 11.52 -22.83
C VAL A 256 -33.80 10.31 -21.91
N VAL A 257 -33.92 10.54 -20.60
CA VAL A 257 -34.21 9.50 -19.60
C VAL A 257 -35.74 9.40 -19.44
N PRO A 258 -36.37 8.22 -19.65
CA PRO A 258 -37.78 8.03 -19.36
C PRO A 258 -38.04 7.92 -17.84
N PRO A 259 -39.21 8.33 -17.33
CA PRO A 259 -39.58 8.14 -15.93
C PRO A 259 -39.83 6.65 -15.63
N MET A 260 -39.63 6.25 -14.37
CA MET A 260 -40.15 4.98 -13.84
C MET A 260 -41.55 5.22 -13.26
N ASP A 261 -42.51 4.36 -13.62
CA ASP A 261 -43.85 4.35 -13.03
C ASP A 261 -43.83 3.68 -11.64
N ASP A 262 -44.33 4.41 -10.63
CA ASP A 262 -44.39 3.97 -9.24
C ASP A 262 -45.72 3.28 -8.91
N HIS A 263 -45.85 1.98 -9.22
CA HIS A 263 -47.06 1.21 -8.94
C HIS A 263 -46.80 -0.28 -8.64
N ARG A 264 -46.71 -0.65 -7.36
CA ARG A 264 -47.25 -1.93 -6.85
C ARG A 264 -47.43 -1.99 -5.33
N SER A 265 -48.68 -1.79 -4.89
CA SER A 265 -49.13 -2.21 -3.57
C SER A 265 -49.77 -3.60 -3.66
N ARG A 266 -49.21 -4.59 -2.96
CA ARG A 266 -49.90 -5.81 -2.46
C ARG A 266 -48.98 -6.64 -1.57
#